data_AF-A0A7C7KUS3-F1
#
_entry.id   AF-A0A7C7KUS3-F1
#
_cell.length_a   1.000
_cell.length_b   1.000
_cell.length_c   1.000
_cell.angle_alpha   90.00
_cell.angle_beta   90.00
_cell.angle_gamma   90.00
#
_symmetry.space_group_name_H-M   'P 1'
#
loop_
_entity.id
_entity.type
_entity.pdbx_description
1 polymer ?
#
loop_
_entity_poly.entity_id
_entity_poly.type
_entity_poly.pdbx_seq_one_letter_code
_entity_poly.pdbx_strand_id
1 'polypeptide(L)'
;IADVSRVLSRYGDAIAIRIYGDAAKWHIGRGHRVIQEFAKWSSIPILNMEDDIYHPFQALADIMAILDVAPKPSGKKFVVSYAYSGGLKPLAVPQSCVLIGTQFGMDVVLAHPKGFELEDHIIKTCRENVEKYGGSFTVVHDMKEAFEGADFVYPKAWSPKSFFPPYNSTVDKEGAKAYQDKFKDWICTPELMDLTNNGRYMHCGPADRGQEVVDEVIDNEKYSLYFEQAENRLHVQKAVMSMVMP
;
A
#
# COMPACT_ATOMS: atom_id res chain seq x y z
N ILE A 1 5.88 21.09 -16.50
CA ILE A 1 6.57 20.46 -15.35
C ILE A 1 7.95 21.06 -15.16
N ALA A 2 8.81 21.04 -16.17
CA ALA A 2 10.19 21.56 -16.06
C ALA A 2 10.29 22.98 -15.48
N ASP A 3 9.52 23.95 -15.97
CA ASP A 3 9.55 25.33 -15.46
C ASP A 3 9.02 25.42 -14.02
N VAL A 4 7.92 24.72 -13.72
CA VAL A 4 7.33 24.68 -12.37
C VAL A 4 8.32 24.08 -11.37
N SER A 5 8.96 22.96 -11.70
CA SER A 5 9.95 22.30 -10.83
C SER A 5 11.11 23.24 -10.51
N ARG A 6 11.66 23.92 -11.53
CA ARG A 6 12.76 24.89 -11.36
C ARG A 6 12.36 26.12 -10.56
N VAL A 7 11.16 26.66 -10.78
CA VAL A 7 10.65 27.82 -10.05
C VAL A 7 10.43 27.46 -8.58
N LEU A 8 9.77 26.34 -8.28
CA LEU A 8 9.58 25.87 -6.91
C LEU A 8 10.92 25.58 -6.22
N SER A 9 11.92 25.11 -6.96
CA SER A 9 13.28 24.92 -6.45
C SER A 9 13.97 26.20 -5.98
N ARG A 10 13.44 27.38 -6.33
CA ARG A 10 13.94 28.68 -5.84
C ARG A 10 13.25 29.17 -4.58
N TYR A 11 12.18 28.51 -4.14
CA TYR A 11 11.30 29.01 -3.06
C TYR A 11 11.41 28.23 -1.76
N GLY A 12 11.80 26.96 -1.79
CA GLY A 12 11.88 26.13 -0.59
C GLY A 12 12.96 25.06 -0.68
N ASP A 13 13.00 24.20 0.32
CA ASP A 13 14.08 23.22 0.53
C ASP A 13 13.73 21.79 0.08
N ALA A 14 12.45 21.51 -0.21
CA ALA A 14 11.99 20.30 -0.89
C ALA A 14 10.62 20.52 -1.56
N ILE A 15 10.25 19.63 -2.49
CA ILE A 15 8.91 19.61 -3.10
C ILE A 15 8.21 18.30 -2.77
N ALA A 16 7.12 18.38 -2.03
CA ALA A 16 6.24 17.26 -1.73
C ALA A 16 5.12 17.12 -2.78
N ILE A 17 4.95 15.94 -3.35
CA ILE A 17 3.97 15.69 -4.43
C ILE A 17 3.10 14.50 -4.08
N ARG A 18 1.77 14.70 -4.17
CA ARG A 18 0.75 13.64 -4.11
C ARG A 18 -0.06 13.64 -5.41
N ILE A 19 -0.09 12.54 -6.14
CA ILE A 19 -0.74 12.49 -7.46
C ILE A 19 -1.21 11.09 -7.85
N TYR A 20 -2.50 10.83 -7.72
CA TYR A 20 -3.17 9.61 -8.19
C TYR A 20 -4.63 9.92 -8.58
N GLY A 21 -5.41 8.89 -8.92
CA GLY A 21 -6.84 9.03 -9.20
C GLY A 21 -7.11 10.03 -10.32
N ASP A 22 -8.01 10.99 -10.11
CA ASP A 22 -8.40 11.97 -11.12
C ASP A 22 -7.24 12.88 -11.57
N ALA A 23 -6.33 13.24 -10.66
CA ALA A 23 -5.15 14.04 -11.00
C ALA A 23 -4.19 13.27 -11.93
N ALA A 24 -4.05 11.95 -11.69
CA ALA A 24 -3.36 11.03 -12.58
C ALA A 24 -4.21 10.60 -13.79
N LYS A 25 -5.45 11.10 -13.93
CA LYS A 25 -6.43 10.73 -14.97
C LYS A 25 -6.74 9.22 -14.98
N TRP A 26 -6.60 8.56 -13.82
CA TRP A 26 -6.72 7.11 -13.69
C TRP A 26 -5.89 6.33 -14.70
N HIS A 27 -4.76 6.90 -15.14
CA HIS A 27 -3.79 6.20 -15.96
C HIS A 27 -2.69 5.69 -15.05
N ILE A 28 -2.62 4.37 -14.88
CA ILE A 28 -1.64 3.70 -14.04
C ILE A 28 -0.22 4.00 -14.56
N GLY A 29 0.68 4.34 -13.64
CA GLY A 29 2.02 4.86 -13.84
C GLY A 29 2.12 6.35 -14.17
N ARG A 30 1.01 7.09 -14.40
CA ARG A 30 1.10 8.50 -14.84
C ARG A 30 1.55 9.43 -13.73
N GLY A 31 1.00 9.29 -12.52
CA GLY A 31 1.42 10.07 -11.37
C GLY A 31 2.89 9.82 -11.03
N HIS A 32 3.32 8.56 -11.06
CA HIS A 32 4.73 8.20 -10.86
C HIS A 32 5.66 8.90 -11.88
N ARG A 33 5.30 8.90 -13.17
CA ARG A 33 6.06 9.64 -14.21
C ARG A 33 6.09 11.15 -13.95
N VAL A 34 5.02 11.73 -13.42
CA VAL A 34 5.01 13.15 -13.03
C VAL A 34 6.02 13.40 -11.92
N ILE A 35 6.06 12.58 -10.89
CA ILE A 35 7.06 12.71 -9.80
C ILE A 35 8.48 12.58 -10.35
N GLN A 36 8.75 11.59 -11.20
CA GLN A 36 10.05 11.42 -11.86
C GLN A 36 10.45 12.63 -12.71
N GLU A 37 9.51 13.22 -13.45
CA GLU A 37 9.78 14.41 -14.27
C GLU A 37 10.04 15.64 -13.39
N PHE A 38 9.36 15.78 -12.23
CA PHE A 38 9.72 16.81 -11.25
C PHE A 38 11.14 16.60 -10.73
N ALA A 39 11.49 15.37 -10.35
CA ALA A 39 12.82 15.02 -9.82
C ALA A 39 13.94 15.28 -10.83
N LYS A 40 13.70 15.04 -12.12
CA LYS A 40 14.66 15.32 -13.19
C LYS A 40 15.05 16.80 -13.30
N TRP A 41 14.12 17.72 -13.01
CA TRP A 41 14.33 19.16 -13.21
C TRP A 41 14.52 19.96 -11.92
N SER A 42 14.28 19.34 -10.77
CA SER A 42 14.40 19.97 -9.46
C SER A 42 15.87 20.07 -9.04
N SER A 43 16.25 21.19 -8.43
CA SER A 43 17.56 21.31 -7.75
C SER A 43 17.49 21.03 -6.24
N ILE A 44 16.30 20.71 -5.73
CA ILE A 44 16.02 20.31 -4.34
C ILE A 44 15.31 18.94 -4.31
N PRO A 45 15.32 18.21 -3.18
CA PRO A 45 14.67 16.91 -3.08
C PRO A 45 13.18 16.90 -3.45
N ILE A 46 12.73 15.80 -4.05
CA ILE A 46 11.30 15.51 -4.27
C ILE A 46 10.85 14.44 -3.27
N LEU A 47 9.77 14.73 -2.56
CA LEU A 47 9.16 13.83 -1.58
C LEU A 47 7.86 13.25 -2.17
N ASN A 48 7.84 11.95 -2.42
CA ASN A 48 6.65 11.26 -2.90
C ASN A 48 5.66 11.03 -1.74
N MET A 49 4.65 11.88 -1.67
CA MET A 49 3.61 11.81 -0.64
C MET A 49 2.58 10.71 -0.91
N GLU A 50 2.45 10.29 -2.17
CA GLU A 50 1.76 9.10 -2.71
C GLU A 50 1.53 9.36 -4.21
N ASP A 51 1.96 8.44 -5.07
CA ASP A 51 1.55 8.39 -6.47
C ASP A 51 0.65 7.17 -6.71
N ASP A 52 0.34 6.88 -7.96
CA ASP A 52 -0.54 5.76 -8.33
C ASP A 52 0.15 4.38 -8.31
N ILE A 53 1.46 4.32 -8.06
CA ILE A 53 2.28 3.10 -7.96
C ILE A 53 2.87 2.91 -6.56
N TYR A 54 3.28 3.98 -5.87
CA TYR A 54 4.00 3.93 -4.61
C TYR A 54 3.44 4.90 -3.57
N HIS A 55 3.46 4.45 -2.31
CA HIS A 55 3.21 5.25 -1.13
C HIS A 55 4.35 5.04 -0.10
N PRO A 56 5.55 5.58 -0.35
CA PRO A 56 6.74 5.21 0.41
C PRO A 56 6.68 5.63 1.88
N PHE A 57 6.14 6.81 2.20
CA PHE A 57 5.96 7.21 3.59
C PHE A 57 4.97 6.34 4.36
N GLN A 58 3.97 5.77 3.69
CA GLN A 58 3.08 4.81 4.33
C GLN A 58 3.82 3.52 4.62
N ALA A 59 4.50 2.95 3.63
CA ALA A 59 5.29 1.72 3.85
C ALA A 59 6.32 1.85 4.98
N LEU A 60 6.99 3.01 5.10
CA LEU A 60 7.90 3.27 6.22
C LEU A 60 7.18 3.32 7.57
N ALA A 61 6.00 3.95 7.64
CA ALA A 61 5.21 3.98 8.86
C ALA A 61 4.65 2.59 9.22
N ASP A 62 4.26 1.80 8.22
CA ASP A 62 3.76 0.44 8.38
C ASP A 62 4.83 -0.45 8.99
N ILE A 63 6.03 -0.46 8.41
CA ILE A 63 7.11 -1.29 8.93
C ILE A 63 7.61 -0.79 10.29
N MET A 64 7.57 0.51 10.56
CA MET A 64 7.86 1.05 11.89
C MET A 64 6.87 0.49 12.94
N ALA A 65 5.56 0.51 12.65
CA ALA A 65 4.55 -0.06 13.55
C ALA A 65 4.76 -1.58 13.77
N ILE A 66 5.15 -2.31 12.72
CA ILE A 66 5.53 -3.73 12.84
C ILE A 66 6.75 -3.89 13.77
N LEU A 67 7.79 -3.08 13.58
CA LEU A 67 9.03 -3.15 14.36
C LEU A 67 8.80 -2.83 15.85
N ASP A 68 7.88 -1.92 16.16
CA ASP A 68 7.54 -1.53 17.53
C ASP A 68 7.01 -2.72 18.35
N VAL A 69 6.23 -3.61 17.71
CA VAL A 69 5.66 -4.81 18.37
C VAL A 69 6.43 -6.11 18.07
N ALA A 70 7.21 -6.14 16.99
CA ALA A 70 8.03 -7.26 16.58
C ALA A 70 9.40 -6.76 16.05
N PRO A 71 10.38 -6.49 16.95
CA PRO A 71 11.69 -5.96 16.58
C PRO A 71 12.50 -6.83 15.61
N LYS A 72 12.10 -8.09 15.42
CA LYS A 72 12.66 -9.03 14.44
C LYS A 72 11.52 -9.54 13.54
N PRO A 73 11.16 -8.80 12.47
CA PRO A 73 10.02 -9.17 11.61
C PRO A 73 10.37 -10.26 10.59
N SER A 74 11.65 -10.56 10.36
CA SER A 74 12.04 -11.61 9.41
C SER A 74 11.44 -12.97 9.79
N GLY A 75 10.86 -13.67 8.79
CA GLY A 75 10.14 -14.93 8.97
C GLY A 75 8.75 -14.81 9.60
N LYS A 76 8.25 -13.60 9.85
CA LYS A 76 6.86 -13.37 10.27
C LYS A 76 5.94 -13.36 9.06
N LYS A 77 4.77 -13.99 9.17
CA LYS A 77 3.79 -14.04 8.09
C LYS A 77 3.04 -12.71 8.00
N PHE A 78 3.25 -11.97 6.90
CA PHE A 78 2.59 -10.69 6.62
C PHE A 78 1.65 -10.80 5.44
N VAL A 79 0.35 -10.70 5.70
CA VAL A 79 -0.69 -10.84 4.69
C VAL A 79 -1.12 -9.46 4.21
N VAL A 80 -0.90 -9.17 2.93
CA VAL A 80 -1.50 -8.03 2.25
C VAL A 80 -2.70 -8.55 1.47
N SER A 81 -3.91 -8.28 1.96
CA SER A 81 -5.14 -8.83 1.38
C SER A 81 -5.94 -7.74 0.68
N TYR A 82 -6.59 -8.09 -0.42
CA TYR A 82 -7.71 -7.30 -0.91
C TYR A 82 -8.80 -7.27 0.16
N ALA A 83 -9.49 -6.15 0.24
CA ALA A 83 -10.73 -6.00 0.98
C ALA A 83 -11.68 -5.16 0.14
N TYR A 84 -12.96 -5.42 0.21
CA TYR A 84 -13.95 -4.75 -0.62
C TYR A 84 -14.17 -3.30 -0.18
N SER A 85 -14.32 -2.43 -1.17
CA SER A 85 -14.86 -1.08 -1.00
C SER A 85 -15.71 -0.75 -2.22
N GLY A 86 -16.78 0.04 -2.04
CA GLY A 86 -17.54 0.66 -3.13
C GLY A 86 -16.78 1.82 -3.80
N GLY A 87 -15.67 2.24 -3.21
CA GLY A 87 -14.75 3.24 -3.75
C GLY A 87 -13.67 2.62 -4.64
N LEU A 88 -13.19 3.41 -5.61
CA LEU A 88 -11.99 3.07 -6.38
C LEU A 88 -10.77 3.64 -5.65
N LYS A 89 -9.68 2.87 -5.57
CA LYS A 89 -8.45 3.23 -4.82
C LYS A 89 -7.22 2.84 -5.65
N PRO A 90 -6.10 3.59 -5.57
CA PRO A 90 -4.90 3.28 -6.33
C PRO A 90 -4.23 1.98 -5.86
N LEU A 91 -3.33 1.43 -6.68
CA LEU A 91 -2.53 0.24 -6.33
C LEU A 91 -1.38 0.58 -5.36
N ALA A 92 -1.16 1.85 -5.07
CA ALA A 92 0.04 2.37 -4.42
C ALA A 92 0.34 1.74 -3.06
N VAL A 93 -0.66 1.66 -2.19
CA VAL A 93 -0.53 1.09 -0.84
C VAL A 93 -0.22 -0.40 -0.86
N PRO A 94 -1.04 -1.30 -1.46
CA PRO A 94 -0.75 -2.73 -1.43
C PRO A 94 0.59 -3.06 -2.07
N GLN A 95 0.98 -2.36 -3.14
CA GLN A 95 2.31 -2.50 -3.76
C GLN A 95 3.43 -2.12 -2.80
N SER A 96 3.29 -1.02 -2.08
CA SER A 96 4.31 -0.56 -1.14
C SER A 96 4.40 -1.48 0.09
N CYS A 97 3.28 -2.04 0.55
CA CYS A 97 3.23 -3.00 1.65
C CYS A 97 3.97 -4.31 1.30
N VAL A 98 3.71 -4.91 0.14
CA VAL A 98 4.41 -6.16 -0.25
C VAL A 98 5.91 -5.92 -0.48
N LEU A 99 6.28 -4.75 -1.01
CA LEU A 99 7.68 -4.37 -1.19
C LEU A 99 8.40 -4.23 0.14
N ILE A 100 7.85 -3.47 1.10
CA ILE A 100 8.54 -3.25 2.38
C ILE A 100 8.59 -4.54 3.21
N GLY A 101 7.52 -5.36 3.20
CA GLY A 101 7.52 -6.65 3.89
C GLY A 101 8.61 -7.58 3.37
N THR A 102 8.74 -7.73 2.05
CA THR A 102 9.79 -8.56 1.45
C THR A 102 11.19 -7.98 1.68
N GLN A 103 11.35 -6.65 1.72
CA GLN A 103 12.64 -6.02 2.06
C GLN A 103 13.10 -6.31 3.50
N PHE A 104 12.17 -6.57 4.41
CA PHE A 104 12.45 -6.93 5.80
C PHE A 104 12.50 -8.44 6.04
N GLY A 105 12.54 -9.24 4.96
CA GLY A 105 12.68 -10.70 5.01
C GLY A 105 11.48 -11.41 5.66
N MET A 106 10.29 -10.82 5.56
CA MET A 106 9.03 -11.41 6.04
C MET A 106 8.51 -12.48 5.07
N ASP A 107 7.62 -13.33 5.55
CA ASP A 107 6.86 -14.26 4.71
C ASP A 107 5.59 -13.55 4.21
N VAL A 108 5.71 -12.88 3.07
CA VAL A 108 4.66 -12.02 2.52
C VAL A 108 3.67 -12.86 1.71
N VAL A 109 2.39 -12.75 2.04
CA VAL A 109 1.29 -13.35 1.28
C VAL A 109 0.44 -12.22 0.69
N LEU A 110 0.37 -12.17 -0.64
CA LEU A 110 -0.55 -11.30 -1.35
C LEU A 110 -1.85 -12.07 -1.65
N ALA A 111 -2.95 -11.70 -1.00
CA ALA A 111 -4.24 -12.37 -1.17
C ALA A 111 -5.21 -11.48 -1.95
N HIS A 112 -5.74 -11.95 -3.07
CA HIS A 112 -6.75 -11.19 -3.82
C HIS A 112 -7.59 -12.09 -4.73
N PRO A 113 -8.85 -11.72 -5.02
CA PRO A 113 -9.60 -12.39 -6.07
C PRO A 113 -8.95 -12.13 -7.44
N LYS A 114 -9.14 -13.03 -8.41
CA LYS A 114 -8.62 -12.83 -9.78
C LYS A 114 -9.08 -11.48 -10.35
N GLY A 115 -8.21 -10.80 -11.09
CA GLY A 115 -8.47 -9.46 -11.66
C GLY A 115 -7.97 -8.29 -10.80
N PHE A 116 -7.45 -8.57 -9.61
CA PHE A 116 -6.86 -7.59 -8.69
C PHE A 116 -5.33 -7.73 -8.60
N GLU A 117 -4.68 -8.21 -9.65
CA GLU A 117 -3.23 -8.38 -9.70
C GLU A 117 -2.52 -7.02 -9.59
N LEU A 118 -1.43 -6.98 -8.81
CA LEU A 118 -0.54 -5.82 -8.76
C LEU A 118 0.31 -5.70 -10.03
N GLU A 119 1.09 -4.62 -10.16
CA GLU A 119 1.99 -4.45 -11.31
C GLU A 119 3.09 -5.51 -11.38
N ASP A 120 3.38 -6.03 -12.57
CA ASP A 120 4.32 -7.15 -12.78
C ASP A 120 5.74 -6.82 -12.28
N HIS A 121 6.17 -5.55 -12.41
CA HIS A 121 7.46 -5.09 -11.92
C HIS A 121 7.54 -5.10 -10.39
N ILE A 122 6.41 -4.92 -9.70
CA ILE A 122 6.32 -5.03 -8.24
C ILE A 122 6.47 -6.50 -7.84
N ILE A 123 5.75 -7.41 -8.50
CA ILE A 123 5.86 -8.85 -8.25
C ILE A 123 7.29 -9.35 -8.48
N LYS A 124 7.94 -8.89 -9.56
CA LYS A 124 9.35 -9.18 -9.83
C LYS A 124 10.26 -8.67 -8.71
N THR A 125 10.06 -7.44 -8.26
CA THR A 125 10.86 -6.84 -7.18
C THR A 125 10.67 -7.56 -5.86
N CYS A 126 9.46 -8.02 -5.52
CA CYS A 126 9.22 -8.85 -4.34
C CYS A 126 10.03 -10.15 -4.37
N ARG A 127 10.12 -10.82 -5.53
CA ARG A 127 10.94 -12.04 -5.69
C ARG A 127 12.43 -11.75 -5.54
N GLU A 128 12.91 -10.65 -6.13
CA GLU A 128 14.31 -10.19 -5.98
C GLU A 128 14.63 -9.84 -4.53
N ASN A 129 13.69 -9.23 -3.80
CA ASN A 129 13.82 -8.97 -2.37
C ASN A 129 13.94 -10.28 -1.58
N VAL A 130 13.13 -11.30 -1.89
CA VAL A 130 13.21 -12.61 -1.23
C VAL A 130 14.59 -13.25 -1.45
N GLU A 131 15.12 -13.21 -2.67
CA GLU A 131 16.47 -13.72 -2.97
C GLU A 131 17.56 -12.97 -2.17
N LYS A 132 17.39 -11.67 -1.97
CA LYS A 132 18.38 -10.81 -1.33
C LYS A 132 18.30 -10.78 0.20
N TYR A 133 17.10 -10.78 0.76
CA TYR A 133 16.83 -10.52 2.18
C TYR A 133 16.23 -11.72 2.91
N GLY A 134 15.87 -12.80 2.20
CA GLY A 134 15.21 -13.98 2.76
C GLY A 134 13.68 -13.83 2.87
N GLY A 135 13.05 -14.73 3.63
CA GLY A 135 11.59 -14.83 3.72
C GLY A 135 10.97 -15.53 2.52
N SER A 136 9.72 -15.17 2.19
CA SER A 136 8.98 -15.73 1.06
C SER A 136 7.98 -14.73 0.49
N PHE A 137 7.54 -14.96 -0.75
CA PHE A 137 6.48 -14.20 -1.39
C PHE A 137 5.54 -15.13 -2.15
N THR A 138 4.27 -15.18 -1.74
CA THR A 138 3.25 -16.02 -2.37
C THR A 138 2.01 -15.20 -2.75
N VAL A 139 1.28 -15.68 -3.76
CA VAL A 139 0.01 -15.09 -4.18
C VAL A 139 -1.07 -16.16 -4.02
N VAL A 140 -2.16 -15.80 -3.33
CA VAL A 140 -3.31 -16.68 -3.10
C VAL A 140 -4.62 -15.98 -3.45
N HIS A 141 -5.68 -16.76 -3.66
CA HIS A 141 -6.98 -16.26 -4.08
C HIS A 141 -8.09 -16.51 -3.07
N ASP A 142 -7.73 -16.88 -1.85
CA ASP A 142 -8.63 -17.12 -0.73
C ASP A 142 -8.16 -16.30 0.48
N MET A 143 -9.03 -15.42 0.97
CA MET A 143 -8.71 -14.54 2.10
C MET A 143 -8.51 -15.33 3.40
N LYS A 144 -9.25 -16.42 3.58
CA LYS A 144 -9.20 -17.24 4.79
C LYS A 144 -7.87 -18.00 4.88
N GLU A 145 -7.48 -18.69 3.81
CA GLU A 145 -6.18 -19.37 3.67
C GLU A 145 -5.02 -18.40 3.96
N ALA A 146 -5.12 -17.16 3.46
CA ALA A 146 -4.10 -16.16 3.70
C ALA A 146 -3.97 -15.83 5.19
N PHE A 147 -5.09 -15.66 5.91
CA PHE A 147 -5.12 -15.25 7.32
C PHE A 147 -4.64 -16.34 8.29
N GLU A 148 -4.75 -17.62 7.93
CA GLU A 148 -4.33 -18.73 8.80
C GLU A 148 -2.87 -18.60 9.27
N GLY A 149 -2.68 -18.46 10.59
CA GLY A 149 -1.36 -18.31 11.21
C GLY A 149 -0.62 -17.01 10.88
N ALA A 150 -1.30 -15.99 10.33
CA ALA A 150 -0.68 -14.70 10.05
C ALA A 150 -0.21 -14.00 11.34
N ASP A 151 0.95 -13.33 11.30
CA ASP A 151 1.39 -12.45 12.39
C ASP A 151 0.90 -11.01 12.17
N PHE A 152 0.71 -10.62 10.91
CA PHE A 152 0.23 -9.30 10.50
C PHE A 152 -0.73 -9.43 9.31
N VAL A 153 -1.84 -8.70 9.32
CA VAL A 153 -2.81 -8.65 8.22
C VAL A 153 -3.10 -7.21 7.82
N TYR A 154 -3.10 -6.95 6.52
CA TYR A 154 -3.32 -5.65 5.90
C TYR A 154 -4.41 -5.78 4.81
N PRO A 155 -5.69 -5.91 5.21
CA PRO A 155 -6.82 -5.96 4.29
C PRO A 155 -7.14 -4.55 3.76
N LYS A 156 -7.05 -4.32 2.45
CA LYS A 156 -7.23 -3.00 1.84
C LYS A 156 -7.81 -3.11 0.44
N ALA A 157 -8.72 -2.20 0.05
CA ALA A 157 -9.21 -2.13 -1.32
C ALA A 157 -8.20 -1.48 -2.28
N TRP A 158 -8.10 -2.03 -3.49
CA TRP A 158 -7.51 -1.36 -4.66
C TRP A 158 -8.30 -1.70 -5.92
N SER A 159 -8.18 -0.88 -6.96
CA SER A 159 -8.99 -1.04 -8.15
C SER A 159 -8.43 -2.10 -9.12
N PRO A 160 -9.31 -2.85 -9.81
CA PRO A 160 -8.91 -3.85 -10.80
C PRO A 160 -8.29 -3.15 -12.01
N LYS A 161 -6.98 -3.33 -12.22
CA LYS A 161 -6.20 -2.54 -13.19
C LYS A 161 -6.68 -2.68 -14.64
N SER A 162 -7.33 -3.78 -14.99
CA SER A 162 -7.86 -4.06 -16.34
C SER A 162 -8.95 -3.11 -16.82
N PHE A 163 -9.47 -2.24 -15.95
CA PHE A 163 -10.48 -1.22 -16.28
C PHE A 163 -9.89 0.17 -16.52
N PHE A 164 -8.56 0.29 -16.45
CA PHE A 164 -7.86 1.57 -16.50
C PHE A 164 -6.68 1.53 -17.49
N PRO A 165 -6.34 2.66 -18.14
CA PRO A 165 -5.12 2.73 -18.93
C PRO A 165 -3.88 2.47 -18.08
N PRO A 166 -2.85 1.79 -18.61
CA PRO A 166 -2.71 1.36 -20.01
C PRO A 166 -3.36 0.00 -20.34
N TYR A 167 -3.97 -0.68 -19.36
CA TYR A 167 -4.56 -2.02 -19.55
C TYR A 167 -5.91 -1.99 -20.26
N ASN A 168 -6.59 -0.85 -20.19
CA ASN A 168 -7.80 -0.55 -20.95
C ASN A 168 -7.57 0.71 -21.81
N SER A 169 -8.19 0.77 -22.98
CA SER A 169 -8.15 1.97 -23.83
C SER A 169 -8.84 3.18 -23.20
N THR A 170 -9.76 2.95 -22.27
CA THR A 170 -10.54 3.99 -21.61
C THR A 170 -10.54 3.79 -20.09
N VAL A 171 -10.95 4.82 -19.36
CA VAL A 171 -11.17 4.75 -17.91
C VAL A 171 -12.62 4.29 -17.68
N ASP A 172 -12.81 3.03 -17.28
CA ASP A 172 -14.14 2.45 -17.02
C ASP A 172 -14.40 2.31 -15.51
N LYS A 173 -14.74 3.42 -14.87
CA LYS A 173 -15.01 3.45 -13.42
C LYS A 173 -16.24 2.66 -13.02
N GLU A 174 -17.27 2.63 -13.86
CA GLU A 174 -18.53 1.94 -13.57
C GLU A 174 -18.35 0.43 -13.67
N GLY A 175 -17.69 -0.05 -14.73
CA GLY A 175 -17.32 -1.46 -14.86
C GLY A 175 -16.40 -1.93 -13.74
N ALA A 176 -15.42 -1.11 -13.34
CA ALA A 176 -14.54 -1.43 -12.21
C ALA A 176 -15.33 -1.59 -10.89
N LYS A 177 -16.27 -0.69 -10.60
CA LYS A 177 -17.12 -0.79 -9.40
C LYS A 177 -18.05 -2.01 -9.45
N ALA A 178 -18.71 -2.23 -10.58
CA ALA A 178 -19.57 -3.39 -10.78
C ALA A 178 -18.79 -4.72 -10.69
N TYR A 179 -17.49 -4.70 -11.00
CA TYR A 179 -16.60 -5.84 -10.78
C TYR A 179 -16.25 -6.02 -9.30
N GLN A 180 -15.88 -4.94 -8.60
CA GLN A 180 -15.63 -4.95 -7.14
C GLN A 180 -16.85 -5.45 -6.35
N ASP A 181 -18.06 -5.08 -6.76
CA ASP A 181 -19.33 -5.48 -6.12
C ASP A 181 -19.56 -6.99 -6.05
N LYS A 182 -18.79 -7.79 -6.81
CA LYS A 182 -18.86 -9.26 -6.78
C LYS A 182 -18.12 -9.87 -5.58
N PHE A 183 -17.31 -9.10 -4.88
CA PHE A 183 -16.37 -9.57 -3.86
C PHE A 183 -16.64 -8.94 -2.48
N LYS A 184 -17.90 -8.63 -2.17
CA LYS A 184 -18.32 -7.98 -0.90
C LYS A 184 -18.03 -8.83 0.34
N ASP A 185 -17.83 -10.12 0.15
CA ASP A 185 -17.42 -11.10 1.16
C ASP A 185 -15.93 -10.96 1.56
N TRP A 186 -15.12 -10.22 0.80
CA TRP A 186 -13.74 -9.88 1.17
C TRP A 186 -13.74 -8.73 2.19
N ILE A 187 -14.04 -9.04 3.44
CA ILE A 187 -14.10 -8.08 4.55
C ILE A 187 -13.35 -8.66 5.74
N CYS A 188 -12.59 -7.82 6.46
CA CYS A 188 -11.90 -8.26 7.68
C CYS A 188 -12.86 -8.30 8.86
N THR A 189 -12.99 -9.47 9.49
CA THR A 189 -13.90 -9.73 10.63
C THR A 189 -13.15 -10.40 11.79
N PRO A 190 -13.72 -10.42 13.01
CA PRO A 190 -13.12 -11.13 14.14
C PRO A 190 -12.88 -12.60 13.85
N GLU A 191 -13.77 -13.28 13.11
CA GLU A 191 -13.63 -14.69 12.75
C GLU A 191 -12.39 -14.96 11.89
N LEU A 192 -12.04 -14.01 10.99
CA LEU A 192 -10.79 -14.10 10.23
C LEU A 192 -9.58 -13.81 11.13
N MET A 193 -9.69 -12.84 12.03
CA MET A 193 -8.63 -12.53 13.00
C MET A 193 -8.35 -13.72 13.93
N ASP A 194 -9.36 -14.52 14.30
CA ASP A 194 -9.21 -15.71 15.14
C ASP A 194 -8.40 -16.84 14.45
N LEU A 195 -8.25 -16.80 13.12
CA LEU A 195 -7.40 -17.75 12.37
C LEU A 195 -5.91 -17.37 12.42
N THR A 196 -5.61 -16.13 12.78
CA THR A 196 -4.26 -15.60 12.82
C THR A 196 -3.50 -16.13 14.04
N ASN A 197 -2.17 -15.93 14.09
CA ASN A 197 -1.35 -16.27 15.25
C ASN A 197 -1.37 -15.15 16.30
N ASN A 198 -2.56 -14.79 16.80
CA ASN A 198 -2.78 -13.54 17.56
C ASN A 198 -2.22 -12.32 16.79
N GLY A 199 -2.47 -12.30 15.48
CA GLY A 199 -1.88 -11.37 14.53
C GLY A 199 -2.40 -9.95 14.71
N ARG A 200 -1.70 -9.01 14.09
CA ARG A 200 -2.03 -7.58 14.15
C ARG A 200 -2.75 -7.11 12.89
N TYR A 201 -3.85 -6.40 13.07
CA TYR A 201 -4.58 -5.72 12.01
C TYR A 201 -3.92 -4.37 11.69
N MET A 202 -3.76 -4.08 10.40
CA MET A 202 -3.13 -2.86 9.88
C MET A 202 -3.93 -2.29 8.70
N HIS A 203 -3.92 -0.96 8.54
CA HIS A 203 -4.59 -0.27 7.43
C HIS A 203 -4.12 1.18 7.30
N CYS A 204 -3.87 1.69 6.08
CA CYS A 204 -3.32 3.06 5.88
C CYS A 204 -4.27 4.19 6.28
N GLY A 205 -5.57 3.90 6.25
CA GLY A 205 -6.64 4.86 6.51
C GLY A 205 -6.92 5.82 5.34
N PRO A 206 -8.08 6.48 5.34
CA PRO A 206 -9.28 6.07 6.10
C PRO A 206 -9.76 4.69 5.62
N ALA A 207 -10.18 3.83 6.56
CA ALA A 207 -10.81 2.55 6.25
C ALA A 207 -12.31 2.72 5.99
N ASP A 208 -12.82 2.04 4.97
CA ASP A 208 -14.25 1.98 4.66
C ASP A 208 -14.92 0.94 5.60
N ARG A 209 -15.33 1.38 6.79
CA ARG A 209 -16.00 0.55 7.81
C ARG A 209 -17.27 -0.11 7.27
N GLY A 210 -17.48 -1.37 7.65
CA GLY A 210 -18.56 -2.22 7.13
C GLY A 210 -18.34 -2.71 5.69
N GLN A 211 -17.18 -2.42 5.08
CA GLN A 211 -16.81 -2.90 3.75
C GLN A 211 -15.41 -3.53 3.76
N GLU A 212 -14.38 -2.76 4.14
CA GLU A 212 -13.00 -3.27 4.23
C GLU A 212 -12.78 -4.03 5.56
N VAL A 213 -13.42 -3.53 6.63
CA VAL A 213 -13.26 -4.02 8.01
C VAL A 213 -14.51 -3.69 8.83
N VAL A 214 -14.82 -4.51 9.85
CA VAL A 214 -15.87 -4.20 10.84
C VAL A 214 -15.31 -3.43 12.05
N ASP A 215 -16.17 -2.72 12.77
CA ASP A 215 -15.78 -1.85 13.88
C ASP A 215 -15.05 -2.62 14.98
N GLU A 216 -15.52 -3.83 15.29
CA GLU A 216 -14.96 -4.73 16.31
C GLU A 216 -13.50 -5.09 16.06
N VAL A 217 -13.03 -4.99 14.81
CA VAL A 217 -11.64 -5.26 14.45
C VAL A 217 -10.79 -4.00 14.57
N ILE A 218 -11.18 -2.94 13.87
CA ILE A 218 -10.36 -1.73 13.79
C ILE A 218 -10.24 -1.00 15.13
N ASP A 219 -11.26 -1.05 15.98
CA ASP A 219 -11.28 -0.41 17.31
C ASP A 219 -10.73 -1.32 18.42
N ASN A 220 -10.27 -2.52 18.09
CA ASN A 220 -9.71 -3.43 19.08
C ASN A 220 -8.24 -3.12 19.37
N GLU A 221 -8.00 -2.43 20.48
CA GLU A 221 -6.66 -2.08 20.96
C GLU A 221 -5.72 -3.29 21.15
N LYS A 222 -6.26 -4.51 21.29
CA LYS A 222 -5.41 -5.70 21.49
C LYS A 222 -4.75 -6.21 20.22
N TYR A 223 -5.32 -5.96 19.04
CA TYR A 223 -4.72 -6.43 17.79
C TYR A 223 -4.65 -5.38 16.67
N SER A 224 -5.38 -4.27 16.74
CA SER A 224 -5.28 -3.18 15.74
C SER A 224 -4.04 -2.31 16.01
N LEU A 225 -3.25 -2.05 14.96
CA LEU A 225 -2.17 -1.05 14.95
C LEU A 225 -2.57 0.22 14.18
N TYR A 226 -3.87 0.38 13.89
CA TYR A 226 -4.36 1.39 12.95
C TYR A 226 -3.95 2.82 13.33
N PHE A 227 -4.04 3.18 14.60
CA PHE A 227 -3.74 4.54 15.07
C PHE A 227 -2.24 4.76 15.25
N GLU A 228 -1.50 3.77 15.75
CA GLU A 228 -0.05 3.80 15.91
C GLU A 228 0.66 3.92 14.54
N GLN A 229 0.20 3.15 13.55
CA GLN A 229 0.66 3.25 12.16
C GLN A 229 0.39 4.65 11.58
N ALA A 230 -0.76 5.25 11.87
CA ALA A 230 -1.08 6.61 11.43
C ALA A 230 -0.21 7.67 12.11
N GLU A 231 0.08 7.54 13.40
CA GLU A 231 1.00 8.40 14.14
C GLU A 231 2.42 8.31 13.56
N ASN A 232 2.89 7.10 13.27
CA ASN A 232 4.23 6.85 12.74
C ASN A 232 4.52 7.58 11.41
N ARG A 233 3.49 7.96 10.64
CA ARG A 233 3.63 8.84 9.46
C ARG A 233 4.34 10.15 9.78
N LEU A 234 4.06 10.77 10.92
CA LEU A 234 4.72 11.99 11.38
C LEU A 234 6.23 11.76 11.55
N HIS A 235 6.59 10.67 12.22
CA HIS A 235 7.97 10.37 12.58
C HIS A 235 8.81 10.01 11.36
N VAL A 236 8.32 9.13 10.50
CA VAL A 236 9.06 8.70 9.30
C VAL A 236 9.22 9.84 8.29
N GLN A 237 8.22 10.70 8.14
CA GLN A 237 8.32 11.87 7.27
C GLN A 237 9.37 12.86 7.77
N LYS A 238 9.39 13.16 9.07
CA LYS A 238 10.44 13.99 9.69
C LYS A 238 11.82 13.38 9.49
N ALA A 239 11.97 12.06 9.68
CA ALA A 239 13.24 11.37 9.52
C ALA A 239 13.76 11.50 8.07
N VAL A 240 12.93 11.19 7.07
CA VAL A 240 13.30 11.33 5.66
C VAL A 240 13.63 12.79 5.31
N MET A 241 12.79 13.74 5.74
CA MET A 241 13.06 15.17 5.54
C MET A 241 14.42 15.57 6.09
N SER A 242 14.75 15.17 7.32
CA SER A 242 16.05 15.48 7.94
C SER A 242 17.25 14.85 7.23
N MET A 243 17.04 13.77 6.46
CA MET A 243 18.12 13.11 5.72
C MET A 243 18.37 13.73 4.34
N VAL A 244 17.36 14.32 3.73
CA VAL A 244 17.43 14.75 2.33
C VAL A 244 17.37 16.26 2.15
N MET A 245 16.74 16.99 3.06
CA MET A 245 16.63 18.45 3.00
C MET A 245 17.96 19.10 3.45
N PRO A 246 18.37 20.19 2.79
CA PRO A 246 19.59 20.93 3.13
C PRO A 246 19.55 21.61 4.50
#